data_AF-A0A485CSI5-F1
#
_entry.id   AF-A0A485CSI5-F1
#
_cell.length_a   1.000
_cell.length_b   1.000
_cell.length_c   1.000
_cell.angle_alpha   90.00
_cell.angle_beta   90.00
_cell.angle_gamma   90.00
#
_symmetry.space_group_name_H-M   'P 1'
#
loop_
_entity.id
_entity.type
_entity.pdbx_description
1 polymer ?
#
loop_
_entity_poly.entity_id
_entity_poly.type
_entity_poly.pdbx_seq_one_letter_code
_entity_poly.pdbx_strand_id
1 'polypeptide(L)'
;MSDARLIRSVNREISAYSDYDAFLKLAHNPDMRFVFSNTTEAGISYHAGDKFDDAPAVSYPAKLTRLLFERFSHFNGAADKGWVIIPCELIDYNGEALHELVVRYAQEWALPAEFMTWLNASNAFCSTLVDRIVTGYPRDEAAKLEAELGYKDGFLDTAEHFYLFVIQGPKSLASELRLDKLALNVLIVDDIKPYKERKVAILNGAHTALVPVAFQSGIDTVGEAMNDAEICAFVEKAIYQEIIPVLDLPKDELESFASAVTGRFRNPYIKHQLLSISLNGMTKFRTRILPQLLAGQKGER
;
A
#
# COMPACT_ATOMS: atom_id res chain seq x y z
N MET A 1 -23.68 -5.95 -1.98
CA MET A 1 -23.67 -7.21 -1.22
C MET A 1 -22.62 -7.04 -0.15
N SER A 2 -22.91 -7.42 1.09
CA SER A 2 -21.91 -7.49 2.17
C SER A 2 -21.62 -8.95 2.42
N ASP A 3 -20.35 -9.33 2.55
CA ASP A 3 -19.92 -10.69 2.85
C ASP A 3 -19.00 -10.67 4.06
N ALA A 4 -19.19 -11.64 4.96
CA ALA A 4 -18.40 -11.76 6.18
C ALA A 4 -17.53 -13.00 6.11
N ARG A 5 -16.23 -12.83 6.35
CA ARG A 5 -15.24 -13.90 6.25
C ARG A 5 -14.33 -13.94 7.46
N LEU A 6 -14.26 -15.10 8.11
CA LEU A 6 -13.28 -15.36 9.15
C LEU A 6 -11.87 -15.53 8.54
N ILE A 7 -10.93 -14.69 8.96
CA ILE A 7 -9.53 -14.74 8.54
C ILE A 7 -8.73 -15.56 9.57
N ARG A 8 -7.99 -16.56 9.09
CA ARG A 8 -7.23 -17.52 9.94
C ARG A 8 -5.74 -17.59 9.60
N SER A 9 -5.23 -16.64 8.85
CA SER A 9 -3.83 -16.60 8.40
C SER A 9 -2.87 -16.02 9.43
N VAL A 10 -3.39 -15.39 10.50
CA VAL A 10 -2.58 -14.90 11.63
C VAL A 10 -2.61 -15.95 12.72
N ASN A 11 -1.45 -16.55 13.00
CA ASN A 11 -1.35 -17.68 13.92
C ASN A 11 -0.66 -17.31 15.24
N ARG A 12 0.05 -16.18 15.27
CA ARG A 12 0.85 -15.74 16.41
C ARG A 12 1.09 -14.24 16.35
N GLU A 13 1.03 -13.61 17.51
CA GLU A 13 1.46 -12.23 17.75
C GLU A 13 2.67 -12.26 18.71
N ILE A 14 3.65 -11.39 18.46
CA ILE A 14 4.82 -11.22 19.32
C ILE A 14 5.06 -9.72 19.48
N SER A 15 5.05 -9.25 20.72
CA SER A 15 5.39 -7.87 21.03
C SER A 15 6.92 -7.73 21.08
N ALA A 16 7.47 -6.91 20.19
CA ALA A 16 8.91 -6.63 20.19
C ALA A 16 9.40 -5.92 21.46
N TYR A 17 8.50 -5.34 22.26
CA TYR A 17 8.84 -4.61 23.49
C TYR A 17 8.86 -5.51 24.72
N SER A 18 7.91 -6.44 24.83
CA SER A 18 7.80 -7.36 25.97
C SER A 18 8.51 -8.69 25.72
N ASP A 19 8.62 -9.12 24.46
CA ASP A 19 9.08 -10.45 24.06
C ASP A 19 10.22 -10.36 23.04
N TYR A 20 11.19 -9.47 23.28
CA TYR A 20 12.24 -9.13 22.32
C TYR A 20 13.06 -10.36 21.88
N ASP A 21 13.41 -11.26 22.80
CA ASP A 21 14.11 -12.50 22.45
C ASP A 21 13.29 -13.40 21.51
N ALA A 22 11.97 -13.45 21.71
CA ALA A 22 11.07 -14.22 20.85
C ALA A 22 10.94 -13.57 19.47
N PHE A 23 10.93 -12.24 19.39
CA PHE A 23 10.99 -11.48 18.14
C PHE A 23 12.30 -11.77 17.40
N LEU A 24 13.45 -11.68 18.08
CA LEU A 24 14.76 -11.90 17.48
C LEU A 24 14.91 -13.35 16.96
N LYS A 25 14.37 -14.33 17.70
CA LYS A 25 14.37 -15.75 17.31
C LYS A 25 13.59 -16.04 16.03
N LEU A 26 12.72 -15.13 15.56
CA LEU A 26 12.09 -15.25 14.23
C LEU A 26 13.14 -15.35 13.12
N ALA A 27 14.29 -14.67 13.28
CA ALA A 27 15.40 -14.71 12.33
C ALA A 27 15.95 -16.12 12.08
N HIS A 28 15.84 -17.02 13.06
CA HIS A 28 16.37 -18.39 13.01
C HIS A 28 15.44 -19.36 12.29
N ASN A 29 14.21 -18.97 11.94
CA ASN A 29 13.29 -19.85 11.24
C ASN A 29 13.75 -20.06 9.77
N PRO A 30 14.15 -21.28 9.36
CA PRO A 30 14.63 -21.52 8.00
C PRO A 30 13.51 -21.42 6.95
N ASP A 31 12.24 -21.60 7.35
CA ASP A 31 11.08 -21.58 6.46
C ASP A 31 10.52 -20.16 6.25
N MET A 32 10.94 -19.19 7.06
CA MET A 32 10.52 -17.81 6.88
C MET A 32 11.17 -17.24 5.62
N ARG A 33 10.33 -16.86 4.65
CA ARG A 33 10.74 -16.36 3.33
C ARG A 33 10.37 -14.90 3.10
N PHE A 34 9.21 -14.47 3.62
CA PHE A 34 8.64 -13.15 3.37
C PHE A 34 8.54 -12.34 4.66
N VAL A 35 8.84 -11.05 4.56
CA VAL A 35 8.64 -10.06 5.63
C VAL A 35 7.76 -8.94 5.07
N PHE A 36 6.53 -8.86 5.54
CA PHE A 36 5.62 -7.76 5.22
C PHE A 36 5.66 -6.71 6.33
N SER A 37 5.59 -5.43 5.97
CA SER A 37 5.45 -4.34 6.96
C SER A 37 4.35 -3.38 6.62
N ASN A 38 3.72 -2.83 7.65
CA ASN A 38 2.85 -1.67 7.54
C ASN A 38 2.94 -0.87 8.84
N THR A 39 3.90 0.05 8.86
CA THR A 39 4.27 0.86 10.03
C THR A 39 3.80 2.31 9.90
N THR A 40 2.79 2.56 9.05
CA THR A 40 2.33 3.90 8.60
C THR A 40 3.37 4.63 7.75
N GLU A 41 3.00 5.77 7.17
CA GLU A 41 3.88 6.62 6.36
C GLU A 41 5.09 7.15 7.15
N ALA A 42 4.95 7.26 8.48
CA ALA A 42 6.03 7.71 9.36
C ALA A 42 6.99 6.57 9.79
N GLY A 43 6.63 5.32 9.51
CA GLY A 43 7.35 4.16 10.05
C GLY A 43 8.67 3.85 9.36
N ILE A 44 8.75 4.08 8.04
CA ILE A 44 10.02 4.04 7.29
C ILE A 44 10.71 5.39 7.47
N SER A 45 11.38 5.55 8.61
CA SER A 45 12.09 6.77 8.98
C SER A 45 13.38 6.45 9.73
N TYR A 46 14.32 7.39 9.67
CA TYR A 46 15.59 7.31 10.39
C TYR A 46 15.46 7.92 11.79
N HIS A 47 16.08 7.28 12.77
CA HIS A 47 16.21 7.77 14.14
C HIS A 47 17.68 7.68 14.60
N ALA A 48 18.31 8.84 14.76
CA ALA A 48 19.76 8.93 15.06
C ALA A 48 20.17 8.30 16.40
N GLY A 49 19.22 8.12 17.32
CA GLY A 49 19.50 7.52 18.63
C GLY A 49 19.51 6.00 18.64
N ASP A 50 19.11 5.34 17.54
CA ASP A 50 19.03 3.88 17.48
C ASP A 50 20.42 3.23 17.46
N LYS A 51 20.61 2.26 18.35
CA LYS A 51 21.86 1.50 18.52
C LYS A 51 21.63 0.02 18.23
N PHE A 52 22.71 -0.67 17.91
CA PHE A 52 22.70 -2.10 17.62
C PHE A 52 22.17 -2.95 18.79
N ASP A 53 22.48 -2.56 20.02
CA ASP A 53 22.13 -3.26 21.26
C ASP A 53 20.75 -2.87 21.82
N ASP A 54 20.02 -1.97 21.17
CA ASP A 54 18.65 -1.61 21.58
C ASP A 54 17.69 -2.81 21.47
N ALA A 55 16.79 -2.92 22.44
CA ALA A 55 15.89 -4.05 22.63
C ALA A 55 14.46 -3.60 22.99
N PRO A 56 13.64 -3.13 22.02
CA PRO A 56 13.97 -2.91 20.61
C PRO A 56 14.41 -1.47 20.32
N ALA A 57 15.05 -1.26 19.17
CA ALA A 57 15.29 0.08 18.61
C ALA A 57 13.99 0.85 18.37
N VAL A 58 14.04 2.19 18.25
CA VAL A 58 12.85 3.04 18.09
C VAL A 58 12.26 2.90 16.68
N SER A 59 13.07 3.06 15.64
CA SER A 59 12.59 3.03 14.26
C SER A 59 12.33 1.60 13.77
N TYR A 60 11.46 1.44 12.77
CA TYR A 60 11.24 0.13 12.14
C TYR A 60 12.45 -0.34 11.33
N PRO A 61 13.12 0.49 10.50
CA PRO A 61 14.29 0.05 9.75
C PRO A 61 15.42 -0.45 10.65
N ALA A 62 15.66 0.16 11.82
CA ALA A 62 16.64 -0.34 12.79
C ALA A 62 16.28 -1.74 13.33
N LYS A 63 15.01 -1.97 13.72
CA LYS A 63 14.54 -3.30 14.14
C LYS A 63 14.75 -4.35 13.04
N LEU A 64 14.46 -3.99 11.79
CA LEU A 64 14.66 -4.87 10.63
C LEU A 64 16.15 -5.15 10.39
N THR A 65 17.04 -4.14 10.46
CA THR A 65 18.49 -4.31 10.36
C THR A 65 19.00 -5.30 11.39
N ARG A 66 18.57 -5.16 12.66
CA ARG A 66 18.97 -6.08 13.74
C ARG A 66 18.51 -7.52 13.49
N LEU A 67 17.29 -7.69 12.97
CA LEU A 67 16.71 -8.99 12.64
C LEU A 67 17.40 -9.65 11.43
N LEU A 68 17.72 -8.88 10.39
CA LEU A 68 18.49 -9.34 9.23
C LEU A 68 19.91 -9.76 9.63
N PHE A 69 20.56 -8.99 10.50
CA PHE A 69 21.89 -9.33 11.01
C PHE A 69 21.89 -10.60 11.86
N GLU A 70 20.85 -10.78 12.69
CA GLU A 70 20.66 -12.03 13.43
C GLU A 70 20.55 -13.24 12.50
N ARG A 71 19.76 -13.09 11.44
CA ARG A 71 19.55 -14.14 10.44
C ARG A 71 20.83 -14.48 9.70
N PHE A 72 21.53 -13.45 9.23
CA PHE A 72 22.83 -13.58 8.58
C PHE A 72 23.80 -14.37 9.47
N SER A 73 23.90 -13.99 10.75
CA SER A 73 24.80 -14.63 11.72
C SER A 73 24.40 -16.09 11.97
N HIS A 74 23.11 -16.36 12.17
CA HIS A 74 22.60 -17.71 12.42
C HIS A 74 22.85 -18.67 11.26
N PHE A 75 22.68 -18.21 10.02
CA PHE A 75 22.86 -19.03 8.82
C PHE A 75 24.24 -18.85 8.16
N ASN A 76 25.20 -18.22 8.83
CA ASN A 76 26.55 -17.96 8.31
C ASN A 76 26.55 -17.32 6.90
N GLY A 77 25.62 -16.40 6.64
CA GLY A 77 25.52 -15.71 5.35
C GLY A 77 25.09 -16.57 4.16
N ALA A 78 24.39 -17.70 4.40
CA ALA A 78 23.88 -18.54 3.32
C ALA A 78 22.95 -17.77 2.36
N ALA A 79 23.25 -17.83 1.06
CA ALA A 79 22.55 -17.04 0.04
C ALA A 79 21.07 -17.42 -0.14
N ASP A 80 20.71 -18.69 0.08
CA ASP A 80 19.34 -19.19 0.03
C ASP A 80 18.50 -18.78 1.26
N LYS A 81 19.13 -18.12 2.24
CA LYS A 81 18.47 -17.67 3.47
C LYS A 81 18.09 -16.21 3.44
N GLY A 82 18.30 -15.46 2.36
CA GLY A 82 17.77 -14.10 2.30
C GLY A 82 16.23 -14.04 2.26
N TRP A 83 15.68 -12.91 2.66
CA TRP A 83 14.25 -12.64 2.68
C TRP A 83 13.80 -11.77 1.51
N VAL A 84 12.52 -11.93 1.18
CA VAL A 84 11.77 -10.98 0.37
C VAL A 84 11.04 -10.04 1.32
N ILE A 85 11.47 -8.78 1.36
CA ILE A 85 10.91 -7.73 2.19
C ILE A 85 9.92 -6.92 1.34
N ILE A 86 8.67 -6.85 1.79
CA ILE A 86 7.53 -6.28 1.08
C ILE A 86 6.88 -5.22 1.99
N PRO A 87 7.42 -3.99 2.04
CA PRO A 87 6.78 -2.88 2.73
C PRO A 87 5.45 -2.52 2.06
N CYS A 88 4.45 -2.19 2.87
CA CYS A 88 3.11 -1.76 2.45
C CYS A 88 2.78 -0.34 2.94
N GLU A 89 3.77 0.38 3.47
CA GLU A 89 3.66 1.79 3.86
C GLU A 89 3.36 2.67 2.63
N LEU A 90 2.51 3.69 2.79
CA LEU A 90 2.02 4.55 1.70
C LEU A 90 3.01 5.67 1.33
N ILE A 91 4.28 5.31 1.08
CA ILE A 91 5.31 6.24 0.60
C ILE A 91 5.83 5.83 -0.79
N ASP A 92 6.47 6.78 -1.45
CA ASP A 92 7.12 6.58 -2.75
C ASP A 92 8.28 5.61 -2.63
N TYR A 93 8.34 4.63 -3.53
CA TYR A 93 9.44 3.65 -3.59
C TYR A 93 9.79 3.08 -2.20
N ASN A 94 8.77 2.62 -1.47
CA ASN A 94 8.88 2.19 -0.07
C ASN A 94 9.89 1.04 0.13
N GLY A 95 10.08 0.16 -0.86
CA GLY A 95 11.11 -0.88 -0.87
C GLY A 95 12.51 -0.30 -0.88
N GLU A 96 12.81 0.58 -1.84
CA GLU A 96 14.09 1.25 -1.98
C GLU A 96 14.37 2.15 -0.77
N ALA A 97 13.40 2.93 -0.31
CA ALA A 97 13.54 3.78 0.87
C ALA A 97 13.86 2.97 2.14
N LEU A 98 13.22 1.81 2.32
CA LEU A 98 13.53 0.92 3.44
C LEU A 98 14.94 0.31 3.31
N HIS A 99 15.33 -0.11 2.11
CA HIS A 99 16.66 -0.65 1.84
C HIS A 99 17.76 0.36 2.14
N GLU A 100 17.62 1.61 1.70
CA GLU A 100 18.56 2.70 1.98
C GLU A 100 18.76 2.91 3.49
N LEU A 101 17.67 2.89 4.27
CA LEU A 101 17.75 3.04 5.72
C LEU A 101 18.37 1.83 6.41
N VAL A 102 18.11 0.61 5.94
CA VAL A 102 18.75 -0.60 6.46
C VAL A 102 20.26 -0.57 6.19
N VAL A 103 20.67 -0.20 4.97
CA VAL A 103 22.07 -0.01 4.58
C VAL A 103 22.74 1.05 5.45
N ARG A 104 22.06 2.18 5.69
CA ARG A 104 22.57 3.25 6.55
C ARG A 104 22.83 2.76 7.97
N TYR A 105 21.87 2.08 8.60
CA TYR A 105 22.08 1.54 9.95
C TYR A 105 23.20 0.50 9.99
N ALA A 106 23.29 -0.36 8.98
CA ALA A 106 24.36 -1.35 8.91
C ALA A 106 25.76 -0.71 8.84
N GLN A 107 25.89 0.41 8.13
CA GLN A 107 27.12 1.22 8.08
C GLN A 107 27.40 1.93 9.41
N GLU A 108 26.40 2.60 10.00
CA GLU A 108 26.54 3.34 11.26
C GLU A 108 26.90 2.41 12.44
N TRP A 109 26.36 1.20 12.44
CA TRP A 109 26.68 0.16 13.44
C TRP A 109 27.94 -0.63 13.12
N ALA A 110 28.66 -0.28 12.05
CA ALA A 110 29.88 -0.93 11.60
C ALA A 110 29.74 -2.46 11.46
N LEU A 111 28.61 -2.91 10.90
CA LEU A 111 28.38 -4.34 10.64
C LEU A 111 29.39 -4.87 9.58
N PRO A 112 29.75 -6.17 9.63
CA PRO A 112 30.75 -6.75 8.74
C PRO A 112 30.45 -6.55 7.25
N ALA A 113 31.50 -6.44 6.44
CA ALA A 113 31.35 -6.26 4.99
C ALA A 113 30.60 -7.42 4.32
N GLU A 114 30.75 -8.63 4.86
CA GLU A 114 30.04 -9.84 4.42
C GLU A 114 28.54 -9.72 4.63
N PHE A 115 28.09 -9.04 5.70
CA PHE A 115 26.67 -8.75 5.90
C PHE A 115 26.15 -7.79 4.83
N MET A 116 26.92 -6.75 4.50
CA MET A 116 26.54 -5.81 3.44
C MET A 116 26.43 -6.49 2.07
N THR A 117 27.36 -7.39 1.74
CA THR A 117 27.27 -8.18 0.50
C THR A 117 26.03 -9.07 0.51
N TRP A 118 25.78 -9.80 1.60
CA TRP A 118 24.62 -10.67 1.73
C TRP A 118 23.29 -9.91 1.70
N LEU A 119 23.22 -8.75 2.38
CA LEU A 119 22.06 -7.87 2.40
C LEU A 119 21.62 -7.51 0.98
N ASN A 120 22.57 -7.09 0.13
CA ASN A 120 22.30 -6.64 -1.23
C ASN A 120 22.11 -7.78 -2.24
N ALA A 121 22.80 -8.91 -2.07
CA ALA A 121 22.80 -9.99 -3.06
C ALA A 121 21.75 -11.07 -2.79
N SER A 122 21.33 -11.25 -1.53
CA SER A 122 20.48 -12.37 -1.11
C SER A 122 19.08 -11.94 -0.71
N ASN A 123 18.85 -10.65 -0.42
CA ASN A 123 17.54 -10.13 -0.02
C ASN A 123 16.94 -9.29 -1.14
N ALA A 124 15.61 -9.27 -1.22
CA ALA A 124 14.86 -8.42 -2.14
C ALA A 124 14.03 -7.43 -1.35
N PHE A 125 14.14 -6.14 -1.69
CA PHE A 125 13.30 -5.07 -1.15
C PHE A 125 12.33 -4.65 -2.24
N CYS A 126 11.07 -5.08 -2.13
CA CYS A 126 10.09 -4.93 -3.18
C CYS A 126 9.19 -3.74 -2.90
N SER A 127 9.29 -2.70 -3.73
CA SER A 127 8.38 -1.57 -3.64
C SER A 127 6.95 -1.97 -3.96
N THR A 128 5.98 -1.37 -3.28
CA THR A 128 4.58 -1.73 -3.44
C THR A 128 3.63 -0.55 -3.60
N LEU A 129 2.48 -0.85 -4.21
CA LEU A 129 1.31 -0.01 -4.27
C LEU A 129 0.16 -0.84 -3.76
N VAL A 130 -0.35 -0.43 -2.61
CA VAL A 130 -1.55 -1.00 -2.00
C VAL A 130 -2.73 -0.06 -2.20
N ASP A 131 -3.89 -0.62 -2.52
CA ASP A 131 -5.13 0.13 -2.60
C ASP A 131 -6.31 -0.71 -2.13
N ARG A 132 -6.80 -0.40 -0.94
CA ARG A 132 -8.05 -0.90 -0.38
C ARG A 132 -8.50 0.05 0.73
N ILE A 133 -9.74 0.53 0.68
CA ILE A 133 -10.33 1.27 1.78
C ILE A 133 -10.66 0.28 2.90
N VAL A 134 -10.06 0.52 4.07
CA VAL A 134 -10.28 -0.21 5.32
C VAL A 134 -10.68 0.82 6.38
N THR A 135 -11.86 0.66 6.97
CA THR A 135 -12.43 1.61 7.94
C THR A 135 -12.11 1.25 9.39
N GLY A 136 -11.47 0.11 9.63
CA GLY A 136 -11.12 -0.37 10.96
C GLY A 136 -12.33 -0.97 11.68
N TYR A 137 -12.21 -1.04 13.02
CA TYR A 137 -13.27 -1.56 13.88
C TYR A 137 -14.57 -0.74 13.75
N PRO A 138 -15.68 -1.34 13.30
CA PRO A 138 -16.91 -0.62 12.99
C PRO A 138 -17.70 -0.31 14.27
N ARG A 139 -17.25 0.67 15.08
CA ARG A 139 -17.79 0.95 16.43
C ARG A 139 -19.31 1.10 16.47
N ASP A 140 -19.89 1.77 15.48
CA ASP A 140 -21.33 2.05 15.42
C ASP A 140 -22.17 0.84 14.96
N GLU A 141 -21.55 -0.15 14.33
CA GLU A 141 -22.21 -1.33 13.76
C GLU A 141 -21.81 -2.65 14.44
N ALA A 142 -20.77 -2.64 15.28
CA ALA A 142 -20.17 -3.83 15.87
C ALA A 142 -21.21 -4.71 16.58
N ALA A 143 -22.06 -4.13 17.44
CA ALA A 143 -23.08 -4.90 18.16
C ALA A 143 -24.10 -5.59 17.23
N LYS A 144 -24.43 -4.95 16.11
CA LYS A 144 -25.32 -5.51 15.09
C LYS A 144 -24.61 -6.63 14.33
N LEU A 145 -23.38 -6.40 13.88
CA LEU A 145 -22.57 -7.39 13.16
C LEU A 145 -22.29 -8.62 14.03
N GLU A 146 -21.93 -8.45 15.30
CA GLU A 146 -21.73 -9.56 16.25
C GLU A 146 -23.02 -10.37 16.48
N ALA A 147 -24.19 -9.72 16.51
CA ALA A 147 -25.48 -10.40 16.62
C ALA A 147 -25.82 -11.21 15.35
N GLU A 148 -25.50 -10.68 14.17
CA GLU A 148 -25.67 -11.39 12.88
C GLU A 148 -24.69 -12.56 12.74
N LEU A 149 -23.45 -12.40 13.21
CA LEU A 149 -22.40 -13.40 13.14
C LEU A 149 -22.50 -14.47 14.24
N GLY A 150 -23.16 -14.16 15.35
CA GLY A 150 -23.35 -15.07 16.48
C GLY A 150 -22.15 -15.19 17.42
N TYR A 151 -21.16 -14.28 17.32
CA TYR A 151 -19.99 -14.25 18.20
C TYR A 151 -19.50 -12.81 18.42
N LYS A 152 -18.81 -12.59 19.55
CA LYS A 152 -18.11 -11.33 19.82
C LYS A 152 -16.73 -11.35 19.20
N ASP A 153 -16.34 -10.26 18.56
CA ASP A 153 -15.06 -10.13 17.87
C ASP A 153 -14.41 -8.79 18.21
N GLY A 154 -13.33 -8.83 18.98
CA GLY A 154 -12.55 -7.64 19.34
C GLY A 154 -11.66 -7.14 18.20
N PHE A 155 -11.51 -7.91 17.13
CA PHE A 155 -10.68 -7.61 15.95
C PHE A 155 -11.50 -7.50 14.67
N LEU A 156 -12.82 -7.28 14.81
CA LEU A 156 -13.70 -7.04 13.68
C LEU A 156 -13.17 -5.86 12.84
N ASP A 157 -13.12 -6.04 11.53
CA ASP A 157 -12.69 -5.01 10.59
C ASP A 157 -13.63 -4.99 9.39
N THR A 158 -13.73 -3.83 8.77
CA THR A 158 -14.59 -3.57 7.62
C THR A 158 -13.79 -2.92 6.50
N ALA A 159 -13.98 -3.42 5.29
CA ALA A 159 -13.26 -2.97 4.12
C ALA A 159 -14.14 -3.05 2.89
N GLU A 160 -13.81 -2.27 1.87
CA GLU A 160 -14.44 -2.42 0.57
C GLU A 160 -14.05 -3.77 -0.09
N HIS A 161 -14.83 -4.17 -1.11
CA HIS A 161 -14.57 -5.40 -1.88
C HIS A 161 -13.35 -5.24 -2.80
N PHE A 162 -13.16 -4.04 -3.35
CA PHE A 162 -12.03 -3.75 -4.22
C PHE A 162 -10.72 -3.83 -3.44
N TYR A 163 -9.71 -4.45 -4.04
CA TYR A 163 -8.33 -4.32 -3.62
C TYR A 163 -7.43 -4.36 -4.84
N LEU A 164 -6.28 -3.71 -4.76
CA LEU A 164 -5.17 -3.83 -5.72
C LEU A 164 -3.87 -3.91 -4.93
N PHE A 165 -3.00 -4.83 -5.31
CA PHE A 165 -1.67 -4.94 -4.75
C PHE A 165 -0.64 -5.10 -5.87
N VAL A 166 0.14 -4.06 -6.13
CA VAL A 166 1.24 -4.11 -7.11
C VAL A 166 2.55 -4.25 -6.35
N ILE A 167 3.40 -5.19 -6.78
CA ILE A 167 4.70 -5.46 -6.20
C ILE A 167 5.74 -5.32 -7.31
N GLN A 168 6.66 -4.36 -7.15
CA GLN A 168 7.86 -4.23 -7.96
C GLN A 168 8.89 -5.24 -7.48
N GLY A 169 9.25 -6.21 -8.32
CA GLY A 169 10.17 -7.25 -7.91
C GLY A 169 10.32 -8.37 -8.93
N PRO A 170 11.13 -9.40 -8.61
CA PRO A 170 11.40 -10.49 -9.54
C PRO A 170 10.13 -11.27 -9.88
N LYS A 171 9.99 -11.68 -11.14
CA LYS A 171 8.83 -12.44 -11.63
C LYS A 171 8.63 -13.77 -10.91
N SER A 172 9.67 -14.32 -10.27
CA SER A 172 9.56 -15.52 -9.40
C SER A 172 8.59 -15.33 -8.24
N LEU A 173 8.33 -14.09 -7.79
CA LEU A 173 7.36 -13.82 -6.74
C LEU A 173 5.96 -14.32 -7.07
N ALA A 174 5.58 -14.30 -8.35
CA ALA A 174 4.26 -14.78 -8.76
C ALA A 174 4.04 -16.25 -8.39
N SER A 175 5.05 -17.12 -8.58
CA SER A 175 4.98 -18.53 -8.22
C SER A 175 5.20 -18.76 -6.72
N GLU A 176 6.13 -18.02 -6.09
CA GLU A 176 6.39 -18.14 -4.64
C GLU A 176 5.16 -17.72 -3.80
N LEU A 177 4.43 -16.68 -4.23
CA LEU A 177 3.16 -16.23 -3.64
C LEU A 177 1.94 -16.99 -4.16
N ARG A 178 2.12 -17.94 -5.08
CA ARG A 178 1.07 -18.80 -5.67
C ARG A 178 -0.05 -18.00 -6.37
N LEU A 179 0.30 -16.86 -6.97
CA LEU A 179 -0.64 -15.99 -7.68
C LEU A 179 -1.16 -16.64 -8.97
N ASP A 180 -0.42 -17.60 -9.53
CA ASP A 180 -0.85 -18.42 -10.67
C ASP A 180 -2.05 -19.33 -10.37
N LYS A 181 -2.32 -19.60 -9.08
CA LYS A 181 -3.37 -20.53 -8.63
C LYS A 181 -4.65 -19.83 -8.20
N LEU A 182 -4.64 -18.51 -8.07
CA LEU A 182 -5.74 -17.73 -7.52
C LEU A 182 -5.96 -16.49 -8.39
N ALA A 183 -7.22 -16.21 -8.72
CA ALA A 183 -7.59 -14.98 -9.42
C ALA A 183 -7.60 -13.78 -8.44
N LEU A 184 -6.41 -13.38 -7.97
CA LEU A 184 -6.23 -12.24 -7.08
C LEU A 184 -5.82 -11.00 -7.89
N ASN A 185 -6.26 -9.82 -7.45
CA ASN A 185 -5.82 -8.55 -8.02
C ASN A 185 -4.44 -8.14 -7.48
N VAL A 186 -3.45 -8.99 -7.73
CA VAL A 186 -2.05 -8.82 -7.35
C VAL A 186 -1.18 -8.85 -8.60
N LEU A 187 -0.40 -7.81 -8.82
CA LEU A 187 0.45 -7.66 -10.01
C LEU A 187 1.92 -7.68 -9.60
N ILE A 188 2.73 -8.52 -10.25
CA ILE A 188 4.19 -8.45 -10.15
C ILE A 188 4.70 -7.72 -11.39
N VAL A 189 5.41 -6.62 -11.18
CA VAL A 189 5.82 -5.70 -12.24
C VAL A 189 7.29 -5.35 -12.15
N ASP A 190 7.87 -4.93 -13.28
CA ASP A 190 9.26 -4.51 -13.36
C ASP A 190 9.42 -3.05 -12.89
N ASP A 191 8.41 -2.19 -13.11
CA ASP A 191 8.34 -0.79 -12.63
C ASP A 191 6.92 -0.47 -12.12
N ILE A 192 6.84 0.04 -10.90
CA ILE A 192 5.57 0.41 -10.24
C ILE A 192 5.06 1.79 -10.64
N LYS A 193 5.93 2.64 -11.18
CA LYS A 193 5.63 4.04 -11.48
C LYS A 193 4.37 4.21 -12.33
N PRO A 194 4.16 3.48 -13.44
CA PRO A 194 2.97 3.68 -14.28
C PRO A 194 1.66 3.35 -13.54
N TYR A 195 1.67 2.33 -12.68
CA TYR A 195 0.50 1.93 -11.88
C TYR A 195 0.14 2.98 -10.83
N LYS A 196 1.16 3.61 -10.25
CA LYS A 196 0.99 4.72 -9.31
C LYS A 196 0.47 5.97 -10.01
N GLU A 197 1.05 6.34 -11.14
CA GLU A 197 0.59 7.47 -11.96
C GLU A 197 -0.87 7.26 -12.38
N ARG A 198 -1.24 6.06 -12.82
CA ARG A 198 -2.63 5.68 -13.08
C ARG A 198 -3.54 5.90 -11.88
N LYS A 199 -3.19 5.39 -10.69
CA LYS A 199 -4.00 5.58 -9.46
C LYS A 199 -4.15 7.07 -9.13
N VAL A 200 -3.04 7.82 -9.17
CA VAL A 200 -3.03 9.24 -8.83
C VAL A 200 -3.86 10.05 -9.83
N ALA A 201 -3.77 9.73 -11.12
CA ALA A 201 -4.49 10.45 -12.17
C ALA A 201 -5.97 10.09 -12.20
N ILE A 202 -6.31 8.80 -12.28
CA ILE A 202 -7.69 8.35 -12.45
C ILE A 202 -8.47 8.43 -11.14
N LEU A 203 -8.03 7.74 -10.09
CA LEU A 203 -8.78 7.72 -8.82
C LEU A 203 -8.69 9.05 -8.09
N ASN A 204 -7.45 9.51 -7.81
CA ASN A 204 -7.27 10.71 -7.00
C ASN A 204 -7.57 11.99 -7.79
N GLY A 205 -7.24 12.02 -9.09
CA GLY A 205 -7.57 13.13 -9.98
C GLY A 205 -9.06 13.29 -10.18
N ALA A 206 -9.81 12.20 -10.42
CA ALA A 206 -11.27 12.27 -10.51
C ALA A 206 -11.92 12.80 -9.23
N HIS A 207 -11.49 12.33 -8.06
CA HIS A 207 -11.94 12.90 -6.78
C HIS A 207 -11.65 14.41 -6.69
N THR A 208 -10.45 14.85 -7.05
CA THR A 208 -10.07 16.26 -6.96
C THR A 208 -10.81 17.13 -7.98
N ALA A 209 -11.10 16.62 -9.18
CA ALA A 209 -11.88 17.32 -10.20
C ALA A 209 -13.37 17.42 -9.82
N LEU A 210 -13.92 16.37 -9.20
CA LEU A 210 -15.31 16.26 -8.78
C LEU A 210 -15.69 17.30 -7.72
N VAL A 211 -14.85 17.47 -6.69
CA VAL A 211 -15.16 18.26 -5.47
C VAL A 211 -15.71 19.66 -5.76
N PRO A 212 -15.04 20.55 -6.50
CA PRO A 212 -15.53 21.91 -6.68
C PRO A 212 -16.86 21.98 -7.45
N VAL A 213 -17.07 21.08 -8.41
CA VAL A 213 -18.30 21.05 -9.21
C VAL A 213 -19.46 20.53 -8.38
N ALA A 214 -19.31 19.39 -7.72
CA ALA A 214 -20.36 18.78 -6.93
C ALA A 214 -20.75 19.60 -5.69
N PHE A 215 -19.76 20.13 -4.98
CA PHE A 215 -20.01 20.91 -3.77
C PHE A 215 -20.75 22.22 -4.07
N GLN A 216 -20.42 22.90 -5.18
CA GLN A 216 -21.13 24.12 -5.60
C GLN A 216 -22.55 23.84 -6.09
N SER A 217 -22.86 22.58 -6.46
CA SER A 217 -24.20 22.11 -6.79
C SER A 217 -25.03 21.69 -5.57
N GLY A 218 -24.51 21.88 -4.35
CA GLY A 218 -25.21 21.53 -3.10
C GLY A 218 -25.20 20.03 -2.78
N ILE A 219 -24.24 19.29 -3.33
CA ILE A 219 -24.02 17.87 -3.01
C ILE A 219 -22.88 17.73 -2.00
N ASP A 220 -23.03 16.84 -1.01
CA ASP A 220 -22.07 16.70 0.08
C ASP A 220 -21.19 15.45 -0.03
N THR A 221 -21.64 14.42 -0.76
CA THR A 221 -20.92 13.14 -0.85
C THR A 221 -20.59 12.71 -2.27
N VAL A 222 -19.50 11.94 -2.42
CA VAL A 222 -19.09 11.37 -3.72
C VAL A 222 -20.19 10.48 -4.32
N GLY A 223 -20.86 9.68 -3.50
CA GLY A 223 -21.92 8.77 -3.96
C GLY A 223 -23.12 9.51 -4.54
N GLU A 224 -23.59 10.58 -3.87
CA GLU A 224 -24.64 11.46 -4.40
C GLU A 224 -24.20 12.12 -5.71
N ALA A 225 -22.95 12.59 -5.77
CA ALA A 225 -22.43 13.26 -6.95
C ALA A 225 -22.33 12.32 -8.16
N MET A 226 -22.02 11.04 -7.94
CA MET A 226 -22.01 10.03 -9.00
C MET A 226 -23.41 9.50 -9.38
N ASN A 227 -24.44 9.82 -8.60
CA ASN A 227 -25.85 9.56 -8.91
C ASN A 227 -26.50 10.73 -9.68
N ASP A 228 -25.89 11.92 -9.65
CA ASP A 228 -26.26 13.04 -10.51
C ASP A 228 -25.72 12.83 -11.94
N ALA A 229 -26.60 12.94 -12.93
CA ALA A 229 -26.27 12.60 -14.31
C ALA A 229 -25.27 13.58 -14.94
N GLU A 230 -25.35 14.88 -14.62
CA GLU A 230 -24.48 15.90 -15.21
C GLU A 230 -23.08 15.84 -14.60
N ILE A 231 -23.01 15.69 -13.27
CA ILE A 231 -21.74 15.58 -12.55
C ILE A 231 -21.03 14.27 -12.89
N CYS A 232 -21.76 13.16 -12.98
CA CYS A 232 -21.19 11.90 -13.42
C CYS A 232 -20.62 12.01 -14.84
N ALA A 233 -21.34 12.63 -15.77
CA ALA A 233 -20.87 12.84 -17.14
C ALA A 233 -19.62 13.74 -17.19
N PHE A 234 -19.53 14.74 -16.32
CA PHE A 234 -18.32 15.56 -16.17
C PHE A 234 -17.11 14.73 -15.74
N VAL A 235 -17.25 13.90 -14.70
CA VAL A 235 -16.17 13.02 -14.21
C VAL A 235 -15.76 12.01 -15.27
N GLU A 236 -16.71 11.37 -15.93
CA GLU A 236 -16.42 10.40 -17.00
C GLU A 236 -15.69 11.05 -18.16
N LYS A 237 -16.08 12.25 -18.61
CA LYS A 237 -15.35 12.99 -19.65
C LYS A 237 -13.91 13.28 -19.23
N ALA A 238 -13.71 13.80 -18.02
CA ALA A 238 -12.36 14.07 -17.52
C ALA A 238 -11.50 12.79 -17.49
N ILE A 239 -12.05 11.66 -17.05
CA ILE A 239 -11.32 10.38 -17.02
C ILE A 239 -11.00 9.90 -18.44
N TYR A 240 -12.00 9.71 -19.29
CA TYR A 240 -11.84 9.00 -20.56
C TYR A 240 -11.26 9.88 -21.68
N GLN A 241 -11.48 11.19 -21.66
CA GLN A 241 -11.07 12.10 -22.73
C GLN A 241 -9.81 12.90 -22.40
N GLU A 242 -9.52 13.14 -21.12
CA GLU A 242 -8.40 14.00 -20.72
C GLU A 242 -7.30 13.22 -19.98
N ILE A 243 -7.67 12.31 -19.08
CA ILE A 243 -6.71 11.59 -18.23
C ILE A 243 -6.14 10.34 -18.92
N ILE A 244 -7.00 9.42 -19.38
CA ILE A 244 -6.56 8.15 -19.99
C ILE A 244 -5.60 8.37 -21.18
N PRO A 245 -5.84 9.32 -22.11
CA PRO A 245 -4.97 9.48 -23.28
C PRO A 245 -3.52 9.90 -22.99
N VAL A 246 -3.23 10.39 -21.78
CA VAL A 246 -1.89 10.89 -21.41
C VAL A 246 -1.13 9.97 -20.45
N LEU A 247 -1.68 8.79 -20.16
CA LEU A 247 -1.05 7.80 -19.27
C LEU A 247 -0.31 6.72 -20.05
N ASP A 248 0.80 6.25 -19.49
CA ASP A 248 1.72 5.30 -20.11
C ASP A 248 1.40 3.84 -19.70
N LEU A 249 0.16 3.41 -19.98
CA LEU A 249 -0.30 2.04 -19.79
C LEU A 249 -1.25 1.63 -20.92
N PRO A 250 -1.45 0.31 -21.16
CA PRO A 250 -2.43 -0.17 -22.13
C PRO A 250 -3.83 0.42 -21.87
N LYS A 251 -4.47 0.91 -22.93
CA LYS A 251 -5.76 1.61 -22.84
C LYS A 251 -6.85 0.76 -22.19
N ASP A 252 -6.93 -0.52 -22.53
CA ASP A 252 -7.87 -1.48 -21.95
C ASP A 252 -7.67 -1.65 -20.44
N GLU A 253 -6.42 -1.64 -19.98
CA GLU A 253 -6.09 -1.67 -18.55
C GLU A 253 -6.52 -0.38 -17.83
N LEU A 254 -6.29 0.78 -18.47
CA LEU A 254 -6.69 2.09 -17.96
C LEU A 254 -8.22 2.22 -17.86
N GLU A 255 -8.95 1.79 -18.90
CA GLU A 255 -10.42 1.81 -18.94
C GLU A 255 -11.03 0.82 -17.94
N SER A 256 -10.42 -0.35 -17.77
CA SER A 256 -10.84 -1.31 -16.74
C SER A 256 -10.67 -0.72 -15.33
N PHE A 257 -9.54 -0.08 -15.06
CA PHE A 257 -9.30 0.60 -13.78
C PHE A 257 -10.26 1.78 -13.57
N ALA A 258 -10.52 2.59 -14.61
CA ALA A 258 -11.49 3.68 -14.55
C ALA A 258 -12.89 3.20 -14.22
N SER A 259 -13.35 2.12 -14.87
CA SER A 259 -14.64 1.49 -14.58
C SER A 259 -14.73 0.97 -13.14
N ALA A 260 -13.65 0.37 -12.63
CA ALA A 260 -13.58 -0.03 -11.22
C ALA A 260 -13.66 1.18 -10.27
N VAL A 261 -12.98 2.29 -10.59
CA VAL A 261 -13.01 3.54 -9.82
C VAL A 261 -14.41 4.15 -9.79
N THR A 262 -15.07 4.30 -10.93
CA THR A 262 -16.44 4.86 -10.98
C THR A 262 -17.43 3.97 -10.24
N GLY A 263 -17.28 2.64 -10.33
CA GLY A 263 -18.03 1.68 -9.51
C GLY A 263 -17.83 1.88 -8.01
N ARG A 264 -16.60 2.14 -7.56
CA ARG A 264 -16.29 2.42 -6.14
C ARG A 264 -16.89 3.72 -5.66
N PHE A 265 -16.89 4.77 -6.49
CA PHE A 265 -17.50 6.05 -6.12
C PHE A 265 -19.02 5.95 -5.91
N ARG A 266 -19.67 4.99 -6.57
CA ARG A 266 -21.10 4.69 -6.41
C ARG A 266 -21.40 3.71 -5.26
N ASN A 267 -20.42 3.35 -4.43
CA ASN A 267 -20.65 2.41 -3.34
C ASN A 267 -21.61 3.01 -2.29
N PRO A 268 -22.85 2.48 -2.14
CA PRO A 268 -23.85 3.07 -1.26
C PRO A 268 -23.55 2.90 0.23
N TYR A 269 -22.57 2.03 0.57
CA TYR A 269 -22.16 1.78 1.95
C TYR A 269 -21.05 2.74 2.42
N ILE A 270 -20.47 3.55 1.52
CA ILE A 270 -19.40 4.50 1.86
C ILE A 270 -19.89 5.92 1.69
N LYS A 271 -19.98 6.68 2.80
CA LYS A 271 -20.28 8.11 2.79
C LYS A 271 -19.00 8.94 2.73
N HIS A 272 -18.40 9.03 1.55
CA HIS A 272 -17.18 9.81 1.35
C HIS A 272 -17.52 11.31 1.18
N GLN A 273 -17.25 12.09 2.21
CA GLN A 273 -17.57 13.52 2.27
C GLN A 273 -16.66 14.34 1.34
N LEU A 274 -17.25 15.18 0.47
CA LEU A 274 -16.49 16.04 -0.44
C LEU A 274 -15.59 17.03 0.32
N LEU A 275 -16.04 17.52 1.47
CA LEU A 275 -15.24 18.38 2.35
C LEU A 275 -13.99 17.67 2.90
N SER A 276 -14.05 16.38 3.19
CA SER A 276 -12.86 15.61 3.59
C SER A 276 -11.86 15.52 2.42
N ILE A 277 -12.38 15.42 1.19
CA ILE A 277 -11.56 15.38 -0.03
C ILE A 277 -10.99 16.76 -0.37
N SER A 278 -11.67 17.86 -0.04
CA SER A 278 -11.24 19.23 -0.37
C SER A 278 -10.01 19.70 0.43
N LEU A 279 -9.75 19.10 1.59
CA LEU A 279 -8.58 19.41 2.43
C LEU A 279 -7.28 19.34 1.61
N ASN A 280 -6.43 20.37 1.72
CA ASN A 280 -5.19 20.51 0.93
C ASN A 280 -5.41 20.54 -0.60
N GLY A 281 -6.54 21.11 -1.04
CA GLY A 281 -6.99 21.11 -2.44
C GLY A 281 -5.95 21.57 -3.47
N MET A 282 -5.18 22.63 -3.19
CA MET A 282 -4.15 23.11 -4.13
C MET A 282 -2.95 22.15 -4.25
N THR A 283 -2.53 21.52 -3.15
CA THR A 283 -1.50 20.47 -3.18
C THR A 283 -2.01 19.26 -3.96
N LYS A 284 -3.27 18.87 -3.76
CA LYS A 284 -3.94 17.80 -4.50
C LYS A 284 -4.03 18.12 -5.99
N PHE A 285 -4.45 19.33 -6.37
CA PHE A 285 -4.49 19.78 -7.77
C PHE A 285 -3.11 19.66 -8.44
N ARG A 286 -2.07 20.18 -7.79
CA ARG A 286 -0.69 20.18 -8.31
C ARG A 286 -0.16 18.77 -8.58
N THR A 287 -0.57 17.80 -7.77
CA THR A 287 -0.08 16.42 -7.83
C THR A 287 -0.97 15.49 -8.66
N ARG A 288 -2.29 15.77 -8.76
CA ARG A 288 -3.29 14.85 -9.31
C ARG A 288 -3.94 15.29 -10.62
N ILE A 289 -3.89 16.59 -10.95
CA ILE A 289 -4.55 17.16 -12.13
C ILE A 289 -3.56 17.89 -13.03
N LEU A 290 -2.73 18.76 -12.45
CA LEU A 290 -1.80 19.59 -13.21
C LEU A 290 -0.86 18.79 -14.15
N PRO A 291 -0.30 17.63 -13.75
CA PRO A 291 0.56 16.85 -14.65
C PRO A 291 -0.16 16.40 -15.92
N GLN A 292 -1.39 15.92 -15.79
CA GLN A 292 -2.22 15.43 -16.89
C GLN A 292 -2.62 16.58 -17.82
N LEU A 293 -3.03 17.72 -17.24
CA LEU A 293 -3.35 18.92 -17.99
C LEU A 293 -2.17 19.40 -18.85
N LEU A 294 -0.97 19.45 -18.27
CA LEU A 294 0.25 19.85 -18.99
C LEU A 294 0.66 18.83 -20.06
N ALA A 295 0.43 17.54 -19.83
CA ALA A 295 0.69 16.50 -20.82
C ALA A 295 -0.28 16.61 -22.01
N GLY A 296 -1.57 16.83 -21.76
CA GLY A 296 -2.59 17.03 -22.80
C GLY A 296 -2.27 18.22 -23.71
N GLN A 297 -1.90 19.36 -23.11
CA GLN A 297 -1.50 20.55 -23.88
C GLN A 297 -0.28 20.35 -24.78
N LYS A 298 0.60 19.40 -24.45
CA LYS A 298 1.76 19.06 -25.29
C LYS A 298 1.40 18.09 -26.42
N GLY A 299 0.43 17.19 -26.20
CA GLY A 299 -0.04 16.25 -27.22
C GLY A 299 -0.94 16.87 -28.29
N GLU A 300 -1.52 18.04 -28.01
CA GLU A 300 -2.30 18.85 -28.96
C GLU A 300 -1.44 19.80 -29.82
N ARG A 301 -0.11 19.86 -29.59
CA ARG A 301 0.85 20.65 -30.39
C ARG A 301 1.65 19.75 -31.32
#